data_AF-B5INX9-F1
#
_entry.id   AF-B5INX9-F1
#
_cell.length_a   1.000
_cell.length_b   1.000
_cell.length_c   1.000
_cell.angle_alpha   90.00
_cell.angle_beta   90.00
_cell.angle_gamma   90.00
#
_symmetry.space_group_name_H-M   'P 1'
#
loop_
_entity.id
_entity.type
_entity.pdbx_description
1 polymer ?
#
loop_
_entity_poly.entity_id
_entity_poly.type
_entity_poly.pdbx_seq_one_letter_code
_entity_poly.pdbx_strand_id
1 'polypeptide(L)' 'MTVMRITQCDGQFLVSLNAQEASRLMDACAMVVLAADSVPVATLPPEMATLLGDLFEGLRAPAGCAASSDQAPEA' A
#
# COMPACT_ATOMS: atom_id res chain seq x y z
N MET A 1 -14.58 -10.03 7.74
CA MET A 1 -14.27 -8.62 8.05
C MET A 1 -12.90 -8.59 8.70
N THR A 2 -11.87 -8.21 7.93
CA THR A 2 -10.51 -8.00 8.45
C THR A 2 -10.39 -6.53 8.87
N VAL A 3 -9.90 -6.29 10.08
CA VAL A 3 -9.79 -4.96 10.71
C VAL A 3 -8.32 -4.59 10.77
N MET A 4 -7.95 -3.46 10.16
CA MET A 4 -6.64 -2.83 10.38
C MET A 4 -6.49 -2.50 11.87
N ARG A 5 -5.34 -2.87 12.42
CA ARG A 5 -5.03 -2.61 13.85
C ARG A 5 -4.19 -1.36 13.93
N ILE A 6 -4.74 -0.33 14.57
CA ILE A 6 -4.09 0.95 14.78
C ILE A 6 -3.83 1.10 16.28
N THR A 7 -2.59 1.38 16.67
CA THR A 7 -2.19 1.62 18.05
C THR A 7 -1.48 2.96 18.15
N GLN A 8 -1.83 3.78 19.14
CA GLN A 8 -1.18 5.07 19.36
C GLN A 8 -0.09 4.95 20.43
N CYS A 9 1.12 5.41 20.12
CA CYS A 9 2.28 5.42 21.02
C CYS A 9 3.03 6.74 20.85
N ASP A 10 3.21 7.51 21.94
CA ASP A 10 4.02 8.75 21.95
C ASP A 10 3.72 9.74 20.81
N GLY A 11 2.42 9.94 20.51
CA GLY A 11 1.98 10.85 19.45
C GLY A 11 2.12 10.29 18.02
N GLN A 12 2.53 9.03 17.88
CA GLN A 12 2.62 8.31 16.61
C GLN A 12 1.57 7.20 16.55
N PHE A 13 1.28 6.73 15.34
CA PHE A 13 0.39 5.61 15.09
C PHE A 13 1.17 4.44 14.48
N LEU A 14 1.09 3.28 15.12
CA LEU A 14 1.53 2.02 14.57
C LEU A 14 0.35 1.36 13.86
N VAL A 15 0.52 1.04 12.59
CA VAL A 15 -0.48 0.34 11.77
C VAL A 15 0.06 -1.04 11.43
N SER A 16 -0.64 -2.08 11.88
CA SER A 16 -0.32 -3.47 11.52
C SER A 16 -1.25 -3.92 10.39
N LEU A 17 -0.66 -4.35 9.28
CA LEU A 17 -1.36 -4.80 8.08
C LEU A 17 -0.97 -6.23 7.75
N ASN A 18 -1.95 -7.08 7.43
CA ASN A 18 -1.67 -8.31 6.68
C ASN A 18 -1.49 -8.02 5.18
N ALA A 19 -1.03 -9.00 4.41
CA ALA A 19 -0.78 -8.84 2.97
C ALA A 19 -2.03 -8.36 2.17
N GLN A 20 -3.22 -8.85 2.53
CA GLN A 20 -4.46 -8.44 1.89
C GLN A 20 -4.84 -6.99 2.23
N GLU A 21 -4.65 -6.57 3.47
CA GLU A 21 -4.88 -5.20 3.92
C GLU A 21 -3.88 -4.21 3.28
N ALA A 22 -2.61 -4.60 3.18
CA ALA A 22 -1.58 -3.83 2.50
C ALA A 22 -1.90 -3.64 1.01
N SER A 23 -2.32 -4.71 0.32
CA SER A 23 -2.75 -4.62 -1.08
C SER A 23 -3.93 -3.66 -1.27
N ARG A 24 -4.95 -3.76 -0.42
CA ARG A 24 -6.12 -2.87 -0.49
C ARG A 24 -5.75 -1.41 -0.20
N LEU A 25 -4.81 -1.18 0.71
CA LEU A 25 -4.31 0.16 1.00
C LEU A 25 -3.59 0.74 -0.22
N MET A 26 -2.73 -0.05 -0.89
CA MET A 26 -2.09 0.36 -2.14
C MET A 26 -3.11 0.67 -3.24
N ASP A 27 -4.14 -0.16 -3.41
CA ASP A 27 -5.21 0.09 -4.40
C ASP A 27 -5.94 1.42 -4.11
N ALA A 28 -6.24 1.70 -2.84
CA ALA A 28 -6.86 2.95 -2.43
C ALA A 28 -5.97 4.16 -2.72
N CYS A 29 -4.67 4.06 -2.39
CA CYS A 29 -3.69 5.09 -2.72
C CYS A 29 -3.60 5.34 -4.23
N ALA A 30 -3.59 4.28 -5.04
CA ALA A 30 -3.55 4.38 -6.49
C ALA A 30 -4.78 5.08 -7.06
N MET A 31 -5.98 4.74 -6.55
CA MET A 31 -7.21 5.42 -6.95
C MET A 31 -7.17 6.93 -6.66
N VAL A 32 -6.60 7.34 -5.53
CA VAL A 32 -6.46 8.78 -5.19
C VAL A 32 -5.50 9.48 -6.15
N VAL A 33 -4.36 8.87 -6.49
CA VAL A 33 -3.40 9.43 -7.47
C VAL A 33 -4.05 9.56 -8.84
N LEU A 34 -4.73 8.51 -9.31
CA LEU A 34 -5.44 8.52 -10.59
C LEU A 34 -6.57 9.55 -10.61
N ALA A 35 -7.29 9.71 -9.51
CA ALA A 35 -8.35 10.72 -9.39
C ALA A 35 -7.78 12.15 -9.47
N ALA A 36 -6.63 12.41 -8.84
CA ALA A 36 -5.96 13.70 -8.92
C ALA A 36 -5.45 13.99 -10.34
N ASP A 37 -4.88 13.00 -11.02
CA ASP A 37 -4.38 13.16 -12.40
C ASP A 37 -5.51 13.34 -13.44
N SER A 38 -6.65 12.70 -13.22
CA SER A 38 -7.79 12.74 -14.15
C SER A 38 -8.66 14.00 -14.07
N VAL A 39 -8.50 14.82 -13.03
CA VAL A 39 -9.31 16.05 -12.83
C VAL A 39 -8.42 17.29 -12.95
N PRO A 40 -8.55 18.10 -14.01
CA PRO A 40 -7.61 19.20 -14.33
C PRO A 40 -7.44 20.29 -13.26
N VAL A 41 -8.39 20.39 -12.34
CA VAL A 41 -8.42 21.41 -11.27
C VAL A 41 -8.08 20.80 -9.89
N ALA A 42 -8.06 19.47 -9.78
CA ALA A 42 -7.76 18.79 -8.54
C ALA A 42 -6.25 18.50 -8.47
N THR A 43 -5.51 19.40 -7.83
CA THR A 43 -4.10 19.14 -7.52
C THR A 43 -3.97 18.42 -6.19
N LEU A 44 -3.24 17.31 -6.18
CA LEU A 44 -2.83 16.66 -4.95
C LEU A 44 -1.84 17.58 -4.20
N PRO A 45 -2.06 17.91 -2.92
CA PRO A 45 -1.10 18.69 -2.15
C PRO A 45 0.27 18.00 -2.10
N PRO A 46 1.39 18.76 -2.12
CA PRO A 46 2.74 18.18 -2.13
C PRO A 46 2.98 17.19 -1.00
N GLU A 47 2.50 17.50 0.21
CA GLU A 47 2.65 16.65 1.40
C GLU A 47 1.90 15.31 1.23
N MET A 48 0.74 15.33 0.58
CA MET A 48 0.00 14.12 0.23
C MET A 48 0.70 13.31 -0.86
N ALA A 49 1.32 13.98 -1.84
CA ALA A 49 2.07 13.30 -2.88
C ALA A 49 3.26 12.53 -2.30
N THR A 50 4.02 13.17 -1.40
CA THR A 50 5.11 12.53 -0.66
C THR A 50 4.61 11.36 0.17
N LEU A 51 3.54 11.55 0.95
CA LEU A 51 2.97 10.48 1.78
C LEU A 51 2.54 9.26 0.97
N LEU A 52 1.87 9.46 -0.17
CA LEU A 52 1.46 8.37 -1.05
C LEU A 52 2.68 7.66 -1.64
N GLY A 53 3.72 8.40 -2.03
CA GLY A 53 5.00 7.84 -2.48
C GLY A 53 5.66 6.95 -1.43
N ASP A 54 5.75 7.43 -0.20
CA ASP A 54 6.32 6.68 0.93
C ASP A 54 5.52 5.40 1.22
N LEU A 55 4.19 5.46 1.12
CA LEU A 55 3.32 4.29 1.27
C LEU A 55 3.54 3.25 0.15
N PHE A 56 3.70 3.67 -1.10
CA PHE A 56 3.99 2.76 -2.20
C PHE A 56 5.34 2.07 -2.04
N GLU A 57 6.38 2.82 -1.65
CA GLU A 57 7.71 2.25 -1.43
C GLU A 57 7.72 1.32 -0.21
N GLY A 58 7.06 1.71 0.89
CA GLY A 58 7.00 0.93 2.12
C GLY A 58 6.15 -0.35 2.02
N LEU A 59 5.14 -0.37 1.15
CA LEU A 59 4.26 -1.52 0.94
C LEU A 59 4.65 -2.37 -0.29
N ARG A 60 5.64 -1.94 -1.06
CA ARG A 60 6.22 -2.72 -2.15
C ARG A 60 6.63 -4.09 -1.63
N ALA A 61 6.10 -5.15 -2.23
CA ALA A 61 6.49 -6.51 -1.88
C ALA A 61 8.02 -6.64 -1.94
N PRO A 62 8.69 -7.11 -0.88
CA PRO A 62 10.13 -7.34 -0.95
C PRO A 62 10.38 -8.36 -2.05
N ALA A 63 11.34 -8.07 -2.93
CA ALA A 63 11.63 -8.80 -4.17
C ALA A 63 11.94 -10.31 -4.00
N GLY A 64 11.94 -10.84 -2.78
CA GLY A 64 12.13 -12.26 -2.46
C GLY A 64 10.89 -12.99 -1.95
N CYS A 65 9.71 -12.34 -1.88
CA CYS A 65 8.46 -12.97 -1.44
C CYS A 65 7.51 -13.30 -2.61
N ALA A 66 8.04 -13.35 -3.84
CA ALA A 66 7.37 -14.07 -4.91
C ALA A 66 7.48 -15.56 -4.59
N ALA A 67 6.35 -16.20 -4.37
CA ALA A 67 6.26 -17.61 -4.07
C ALA A 67 7.14 -18.43 -5.04
N SER A 68 8.09 -19.16 -4.48
CA SER A 68 8.68 -20.32 -5.13
C SER A 68 7.54 -21.30 -5.41
N SER A 69 6.90 -21.19 -6.57
CA SER A 69 6.09 -22.27 -7.10
C SER A 69 7.05 -23.39 -7.46
N ASP A 70 7.16 -24.35 -6.55
CA ASP A 70 7.73 -25.67 -6.74
C ASP A 70 7.06 -26.30 -7.97
N GLN A 71 7.74 -26.21 -9.12
CA GLN A 71 7.31 -26.85 -10.35
C GLN A 71 7.74 -28.32 -10.25
N ALA A 72 6.88 -29.15 -9.68
CA ALA A 72 7.05 -30.59 -9.67
C ALA A 72 7.16 -31.12 -11.12
N PRO A 73 8.22 -31.87 -11.48
CA PRO A 73 8.28 -32.54 -12.76
C PRO A 73 7.34 -33.76 -12.72
N GLU A 74 6.33 -33.76 -13.59
CA GLU A 74 5.50 -34.93 -13.87
C GLU A 74 6.40 -35.99 -14.55
N ALA A 75 6.46 -37.18 -13.96
CA ALA A 75 7.21 -38.34 -14.42
C ALA A 75 6.24 -39.46 -14.84
#